data_AF-A0A7W0BZ00-F1
#
_entry.id   AF-A0A7W0BZ00-F1
#
_cell.length_a   1.000
_cell.length_b   1.000
_cell.length_c   1.000
_cell.angle_alpha   90.00
_cell.angle_beta   90.00
_cell.angle_gamma   90.00
#
_symmetry.space_group_name_H-M   'P 1'
#
loop_
_entity.id
_entity.type
_entity.pdbx_description
1 polymer ?
#
loop_
_entity_poly.entity_id
_entity_poly.type
_entity_poly.pdbx_seq_one_letter_code
_entity_poly.pdbx_strand_id
1 'polypeptide(L)' 'MNAIYIEQVEAFPDTTITLTNGKKFVVQESVQEVIDLITDFYRQISVLRLPDGLGGLEHE' A
#
# COMPACT_ATOMS: atom_id res chain seq x y z
N MET A 1 -10.10 0.82 3.66
CA MET A 1 -9.46 1.00 2.33
C MET A 1 -9.46 -0.34 1.61
N ASN A 2 -9.68 -0.37 0.30
CA ASN A 2 -9.57 -1.62 -0.48
C ASN A 2 -8.32 -1.55 -1.36
N ALA A 3 -7.19 -2.00 -0.82
CA ALA A 3 -5.88 -1.83 -1.46
C ALA A 3 -5.62 -2.80 -2.62
N ILE A 4 -6.44 -3.85 -2.78
CA ILE A 4 -6.28 -4.88 -3.84
C ILE A 4 -6.44 -4.25 -5.23
N TYR A 5 -7.26 -3.20 -5.33
CA TYR A 5 -7.57 -2.55 -6.60
C TYR A 5 -6.73 -1.31 -6.86
N ILE A 6 -5.79 -0.95 -5.98
CA ILE A 6 -4.94 0.21 -6.19
C ILE A 6 -3.85 -0.16 -7.20
N GLU A 7 -3.78 0.60 -8.29
CA GLU A 7 -2.77 0.46 -9.33
C GLU A 7 -1.59 1.40 -9.09
N GLN A 8 -1.86 2.67 -8.77
CA GLN A 8 -0.84 3.70 -8.60
C GLN A 8 -1.22 4.68 -7.49
N VAL A 9 -0.22 5.12 -6.72
CA VAL A 9 -0.32 6.23 -5.77
C VAL A 9 0.74 7.25 -6.17
N GLU A 10 0.32 8.47 -6.48
CA GLU A 10 1.19 9.57 -6.95
C GLU A 10 0.86 10.86 -6.19
N ALA A 11 1.80 11.80 -6.10
CA ALA A 11 1.57 13.13 -5.54
C ALA A 11 1.74 14.21 -6.62
N PHE A 12 0.66 14.90 -7.04
CA PHE A 12 0.75 16.13 -7.85
C PHE A 12 -0.61 16.87 -8.01
N PRO A 13 -0.80 18.10 -7.50
CA PRO A 13 -0.21 18.71 -6.29
C PRO A 13 -0.67 18.04 -4.99
N ASP A 14 -1.74 17.24 -5.07
CA ASP A 14 -2.32 16.43 -4.00
C ASP A 14 -2.06 14.94 -4.25
N THR A 15 -2.26 14.09 -3.24
CA THR A 15 -2.14 12.64 -3.40
C THR A 15 -3.29 12.10 -4.23
N THR A 16 -2.97 11.42 -5.33
CA THR A 16 -3.93 10.77 -6.23
C THR A 16 -3.73 9.26 -6.20
N ILE A 17 -4.82 8.52 -6.02
CA ILE A 17 -4.89 7.07 -6.10
C ILE A 17 -5.59 6.70 -7.41
N THR A 18 -4.91 5.96 -8.27
CA THR A 18 -5.48 5.34 -9.47
C THR A 18 -5.80 3.88 -9.18
N LEU A 19 -7.03 3.47 -9.49
CA LEU A 19 -7.46 2.07 -9.39
C LEU A 19 -7.23 1.32 -10.71
N THR A 20 -7.18 -0.01 -10.66
CA THR A 20 -6.99 -0.90 -11.82
C THR A 20 -8.06 -0.80 -12.92
N ASN A 21 -9.18 -0.12 -12.64
CA ASN A 21 -10.22 0.20 -13.62
C ASN A 21 -10.07 1.61 -14.23
N GLY A 22 -8.97 2.31 -13.95
CA GLY A 22 -8.68 3.66 -14.42
C GLY A 22 -9.36 4.79 -13.62
N LYS A 23 -10.17 4.50 -12.59
CA LYS A 23 -10.75 5.54 -11.74
C LYS A 23 -9.67 6.18 -10.86
N LYS A 24 -9.75 7.50 -10.71
CA LYS A 24 -8.81 8.30 -9.92
C LYS A 24 -9.51 8.98 -8.75
N PHE A 25 -8.86 8.99 -7.59
CA PHE A 25 -9.32 9.64 -6.37
C PHE A 25 -8.24 10.56 -5.82
N VAL A 26 -8.59 11.80 -5.52
CA VAL A 26 -7.72 12.70 -4.76
C VAL A 26 -8.06 12.53 -3.28
N VAL A 27 -7.03 12.36 -2.45
CA VAL A 27 -7.16 12.11 -1.01
C VAL A 27 -6.38 13.15 -0.21
N GLN A 28 -6.71 13.28 1.07
CA GLN A 28 -6.03 14.25 1.96
C GLN A 28 -4.75 13.67 2.55
N GLU A 29 -4.67 12.35 2.61
CA GLU A 29 -3.57 11.57 3.10
C GLU A 29 -2.34 11.77 2.21
N SER A 30 -1.18 11.88 2.85
CA SER A 30 0.10 11.88 2.16
C SER A 30 0.34 10.53 1.47
N VAL A 31 1.16 10.50 0.42
CA VAL A 31 1.56 9.23 -0.23
C VAL A 31 2.04 8.22 0.80
N GLN A 32 2.87 8.63 1.75
CA GLN A 32 3.38 7.74 2.80
C GLN A 32 2.25 7.14 3.66
N GLU A 33 1.27 7.94 4.07
CA GLU A 33 0.13 7.47 4.86
C GLU A 33 -0.72 6.47 4.06
N VAL A 34 -0.92 6.72 2.77
CA VAL A 34 -1.60 5.78 1.87
C VAL A 34 -0.82 4.47 1.78
N ILE A 35 0.51 4.51 1.64
CA ILE A 35 1.35 3.31 1.63
C ILE A 35 1.22 2.53 2.95
N ASP A 36 1.27 3.20 4.10
CA ASP A 36 1.14 2.54 5.40
C ASP A 36 -0.22 1.85 5.56
N LEU A 37 -1.29 2.51 5.10
CA LEU A 37 -2.64 1.94 5.06
C LEU A 37 -2.73 0.74 4.11
N ILE A 38 -2.00 0.76 2.98
CA ILE A 38 -1.94 -0.35 2.02
C ILE A 38 -1.24 -1.54 2.68
N THR A 39 -0.09 -1.31 3.31
CA THR A 39 0.69 -2.34 4.00
C THR A 39 -0.10 -2.97 5.15
N ASP A 40 -0.77 -2.14 5.97
CA ASP A 40 -1.62 -2.63 7.05
C ASP A 40 -2.79 -3.47 6.51
N PHE A 41 -3.46 -3.02 5.45
CA PHE A 41 -4.50 -3.79 4.80
C PHE A 41 -3.99 -5.17 4.34
N TYR A 42 -2.84 -5.23 3.65
CA TYR A 42 -2.26 -6.50 3.20
C TYR A 42 -1.82 -7.40 4.36
N ARG A 43 -1.35 -6.84 5.47
CA ARG A 43 -1.05 -7.59 6.70
C ARG A 43 -2.31 -8.19 7.32
N GLN A 44 -3.42 -7.46 7.33
CA GLN A 44 -4.69 -7.94 7.86
C GLN A 44 -5.30 -9.06 7.01
N ILE A 45 -5.18 -8.98 5.67
CA ILE A 45 -5.78 -9.97 4.76
C ILE A 45 -4.85 -11.12 4.38
N SER A 46 -3.54 -11.00 4.62
CA SER A 46 -2.59 -12.10 4.42
C SER A 46 -2.84 -13.20 5.45
N VAL A 47 -3.68 -14.15 5.06
CA VAL A 47 -3.87 -15.46 5.70
C VAL A 47 -2.58 -16.29 5.73
N LEU A 48 -1.59 -15.96 4.89
CA LEU A 48 -0.31 -16.64 4.90
C LEU A 48 0.55 -16.10 6.06
N ARG A 49 0.58 -16.86 7.16
CA ARG A 49 1.58 -16.69 8.20
C ARG A 49 2.97 -16.79 7.57
N LEU A 50 3.62 -15.65 7.30
CA LEU A 50 5.07 -15.63 7.32
C LEU A 50 5.46 -15.85 8.78
N PRO A 51 6.19 -16.93 9.14
CA PRO A 51 6.78 -17.01 10.47
C PRO A 51 7.68 -15.78 10.67
N ASP A 52 7.55 -15.12 11.82
CA ASP A 52 8.26 -13.89 12.24
C ASP A 52 9.81 -14.03 12.34
N GLY A 53 10.47 -14.72 11.40
CA GLY A 53 11.86 -15.14 11.54
C GLY A 53 12.70 -15.25 10.27
N LEU A 54 12.22 -14.76 9.11
CA LEU A 54 13.02 -14.76 7.86
C LEU A 54 13.35 -13.33 7.38
N GLY A 55 13.72 -12.46 8.32
CA GLY A 55 14.27 -11.14 8.08
C GLY A 55 15.76 -11.04 8.42
N GLY A 56 16.51 -12.13 8.25
CA GLY A 56 17.93 -12.17 8.58
C GLY A 56 18.75 -12.87 7.51
N LEU A 57 18.99 -12.18 6.40
CA LEU A 57 20.03 -12.41 5.38
C LEU A 57 20.14 -11.05 4.65
N GLU A 58 21.22 -10.27 4.57
CA GLU A 58 22.64 -10.41 4.91
C GLU A 58 23.16 -8.96 5.08
N HIS A 59 23.95 -8.71 6.12
CA HIS A 59 24.87 -7.58 6.17
C HIS A 59 26.18 -8.10 5.58
N GLU A 60 26.59 -7.64 4.40
CA GLU A 60 28.00 -7.42 4.03
C GLU A 60 28.10 -6.43 2.85
#